data_AF-A0A183HCG3-F1
#
_entry.id   AF-A0A183HCG3-F1
#
_cell.length_a   1.000
_cell.length_b   1.000
_cell.length_c   1.000
_cell.angle_alpha   90.00
_cell.angle_beta   90.00
_cell.angle_gamma   90.00
#
_symmetry.space_group_name_H-M   'P 1'
#
loop_
_entity.id
_entity.type
_entity.pdbx_description
1 polymer ?
#
loop_
_entity_poly.entity_id
_entity_poly.type
_entity_poly.pdbx_seq_one_letter_code
_entity_poly.pdbx_strand_id
1 'polypeptide(L)'
;MGISLLDVRVESGEVCTMVFRKFKPQKQWGRMDTRIFKNILAARNKRKMPRFIVSPAVEEAGIKIYDPNRPNFFTTEVRELPAISHPVHRIPQLDEHPLYKSVECSLFDGTVAFTDGIDQACALSKAVKRIGFPETVSNLASKIPLPESFEDHLSDCIMHGERYDPTLEKLPRLFDPVIFWANYFPHRVHGTPVLTRGKIILDNLFRTAHLMALQHSQLLNLRYDRDEPLSAILQVDTVENEKIPFVLRSEPHIIVQSPEPIRPWTKAVGSKTCTLF
;
A
#
# COMPACT_ATOMS: atom_id res chain seq x y z
N MET A 1 -55.93 27.89 -43.01
CA MET A 1 -55.77 26.71 -43.87
C MET A 1 -54.28 26.49 -44.09
N GLY A 2 -53.62 25.40 -43.75
CA GLY A 2 -53.93 24.25 -42.91
C GLY A 2 -52.57 23.75 -42.42
N ILE A 3 -52.44 23.52 -41.11
CA ILE A 3 -51.25 22.93 -40.51
C ILE A 3 -51.36 21.43 -40.75
N SER A 4 -50.45 20.88 -41.56
CA SER A 4 -50.35 19.44 -41.80
C SER A 4 -49.95 18.76 -40.49
N LEU A 5 -50.89 18.03 -39.89
CA LEU A 5 -50.63 17.03 -38.86
C LEU A 5 -49.70 15.97 -39.42
N LEU A 6 -48.46 15.93 -38.92
CA LEU A 6 -47.62 14.74 -39.02
C LEU A 6 -48.00 13.82 -37.86
N ASP A 7 -48.83 12.84 -38.20
CA ASP A 7 -49.09 11.64 -37.41
C ASP A 7 -47.76 10.90 -37.16
N VAL A 8 -47.18 11.09 -35.97
CA VAL A 8 -46.08 10.25 -35.50
C VAL A 8 -46.69 9.08 -34.75
N ARG A 9 -46.83 7.97 -35.48
CA ARG A 9 -47.10 6.64 -34.90
C ARG A 9 -46.03 6.33 -33.85
N VAL A 10 -46.46 6.12 -32.62
CA VAL A 10 -45.60 5.61 -31.54
C VAL A 10 -45.36 4.13 -31.83
N GLU A 11 -44.22 3.83 -32.46
CA GLU A 11 -43.69 2.47 -32.47
C GLU A 11 -43.42 2.06 -31.01
N SER A 12 -43.98 0.92 -30.64
CA SER A 12 -43.78 0.26 -29.36
C SER A 12 -42.33 -0.18 -29.22
N GLY A 13 -41.49 0.75 -28.73
CA GLY A 13 -40.09 0.53 -28.40
C GLY A 13 -39.94 -0.38 -27.17
N GLU A 14 -39.04 -1.34 -27.30
CA GLU A 14 -38.77 -2.44 -26.39
C GLU A 14 -38.51 -2.00 -24.93
N VAL A 15 -38.97 -2.87 -24.02
CA VAL A 15 -38.71 -2.79 -22.58
C VAL A 15 -37.20 -2.75 -22.33
N CYS A 16 -36.68 -1.64 -21.83
CA CYS A 16 -35.28 -1.50 -21.46
C CYS A 16 -34.92 -2.49 -20.33
N THR A 17 -34.06 -3.45 -20.65
CA THR A 17 -33.69 -4.63 -19.85
C THR A 17 -32.43 -4.42 -19.01
N MET A 18 -32.21 -3.24 -18.42
CA MET A 18 -31.00 -3.04 -17.61
C MET A 18 -31.26 -3.18 -16.12
N VAL A 19 -31.04 -4.40 -15.62
CA VAL A 19 -30.88 -4.69 -14.19
C VAL A 19 -29.50 -4.21 -13.75
N PHE A 20 -29.44 -3.39 -12.70
CA PHE A 20 -28.22 -2.93 -12.03
C PHE A 20 -27.14 -4.01 -11.96
N ARG A 21 -26.02 -3.83 -12.67
CA ARG A 21 -24.83 -4.67 -12.52
C ARG A 21 -23.63 -3.82 -12.12
N LYS A 22 -23.57 -3.49 -10.83
CA LYS A 22 -22.40 -2.85 -10.21
C LYS A 22 -21.28 -3.85 -9.86
N PHE A 23 -21.56 -5.16 -9.91
CA PHE A 23 -20.64 -6.21 -9.46
C PHE A 23 -20.52 -7.35 -10.48
N LYS A 24 -19.29 -7.87 -10.64
CA LYS A 24 -18.97 -9.00 -11.52
C LYS A 24 -19.08 -10.30 -10.71
N PRO A 25 -19.93 -11.26 -11.09
CA PRO A 25 -20.10 -12.50 -10.34
C PRO A 25 -18.86 -13.39 -10.44
N GLN A 26 -18.62 -14.23 -9.42
CA GLN A 26 -17.58 -15.26 -9.47
C GLN A 26 -17.83 -16.22 -10.66
N LYS A 27 -16.75 -16.62 -11.35
CA LYS A 27 -16.81 -17.47 -12.55
C LYS A 27 -17.31 -18.90 -12.30
N GLN A 28 -17.36 -19.37 -11.05
CA GLN A 28 -17.76 -20.74 -10.71
C GLN A 28 -18.97 -20.75 -9.78
N TRP A 29 -20.14 -21.04 -10.35
CA TRP A 29 -21.42 -21.13 -9.64
C TRP A 29 -21.71 -22.54 -9.09
N GLY A 30 -20.86 -23.52 -9.43
CA GLY A 30 -21.14 -24.95 -9.22
C GLY A 30 -21.10 -25.43 -7.76
N ARG A 31 -20.60 -24.61 -6.81
CA ARG A 31 -20.48 -25.00 -5.39
C ARG A 31 -21.60 -24.48 -4.49
N MET A 32 -22.44 -23.55 -4.95
CA MET A 32 -23.43 -22.86 -4.10
C MET A 32 -24.84 -22.97 -4.68
N ASP A 33 -25.82 -23.24 -3.83
CA ASP A 33 -27.22 -23.44 -4.23
C ASP A 33 -27.88 -22.11 -4.63
N THR A 34 -27.88 -21.81 -5.93
CA THR A 34 -28.36 -20.52 -6.49
C THR A 34 -29.88 -20.46 -6.71
N ARG A 35 -30.61 -21.51 -6.33
CA ARG A 35 -32.06 -21.62 -6.53
C ARG A 35 -32.83 -20.52 -5.80
N ILE A 36 -32.46 -20.24 -4.56
CA ILE A 36 -33.09 -19.20 -3.72
C ILE A 36 -32.88 -17.81 -4.35
N PHE A 37 -31.66 -17.51 -4.79
CA PHE A 37 -31.35 -16.24 -5.47
C PHE A 37 -32.15 -16.07 -6.77
N LYS A 38 -32.21 -17.10 -7.62
CA LYS A 38 -32.99 -17.07 -8.87
C LYS A 38 -34.48 -16.81 -8.60
N ASN A 39 -35.04 -17.44 -7.55
CA ASN A 39 -36.43 -17.24 -7.16
C ASN A 39 -36.69 -15.81 -6.63
N ILE A 40 -35.78 -15.27 -5.81
CA ILE A 40 -35.88 -13.89 -5.30
C ILE A 40 -35.75 -12.87 -6.44
N LEU A 41 -34.80 -13.08 -7.37
CA LEU A 41 -34.60 -12.22 -8.52
C LEU A 41 -35.80 -12.26 -9.47
N ALA A 42 -36.36 -13.44 -9.75
CA ALA A 42 -37.56 -13.60 -10.56
C ALA A 42 -38.78 -12.95 -9.89
N ALA A 43 -38.94 -13.08 -8.58
CA ALA A 43 -40.03 -12.44 -7.83
C ALA A 43 -39.90 -10.91 -7.84
N ARG A 44 -38.68 -10.38 -7.70
CA ARG A 44 -38.41 -8.93 -7.84
C ARG A 44 -38.70 -8.42 -9.23
N ASN A 45 -38.27 -9.12 -10.28
CA ASN A 45 -38.53 -8.70 -11.66
C ASN A 45 -40.02 -8.76 -12.03
N LYS A 46 -40.80 -9.65 -11.40
CA LYS A 46 -42.26 -9.71 -11.57
C LYS A 46 -42.99 -8.57 -10.87
N ARG A 47 -42.43 -8.01 -9.78
CA ARG A 47 -42.97 -6.82 -9.11
C ARG A 47 -42.67 -5.59 -9.95
N LYS A 48 -43.55 -5.27 -10.90
CA LYS A 48 -43.53 -3.98 -11.59
C LYS A 48 -43.89 -2.90 -10.57
N MET A 49 -43.08 -1.84 -10.48
CA MET A 49 -43.46 -0.68 -9.67
C MET A 49 -44.79 -0.10 -10.19
N PRO A 50 -45.69 0.35 -9.29
CA PRO A 50 -46.85 1.12 -9.71
C PRO A 50 -46.36 2.34 -10.50
N ARG A 51 -47.09 2.71 -11.56
CA ARG A 51 -46.77 3.92 -12.33
C ARG A 51 -46.83 5.11 -11.35
N PHE A 52 -45.82 5.97 -11.41
CA PHE A 52 -45.82 7.20 -10.62
C PHE A 52 -46.96 8.09 -11.13
N ILE A 53 -47.91 8.39 -10.24
CA ILE A 53 -49.05 9.28 -10.53
C ILE A 53 -48.74 10.61 -9.87
N VAL A 54 -48.67 11.68 -10.67
CA VAL A 54 -48.49 13.04 -10.15
C VAL A 54 -49.82 13.50 -9.54
N SER A 55 -49.76 14.13 -8.37
CA SER A 55 -50.95 14.71 -7.74
C SER A 55 -51.43 15.93 -8.52
N PRO A 56 -52.74 16.10 -8.77
CA PRO A 56 -53.28 17.23 -9.55
C PRO A 56 -52.90 18.60 -8.96
N ALA A 57 -52.74 18.71 -7.64
CA ALA A 57 -52.30 19.94 -6.98
C ALA A 57 -50.88 20.39 -7.40
N VAL A 58 -50.01 19.46 -7.80
CA VAL A 58 -48.64 19.75 -8.26
C VAL A 58 -48.64 20.17 -9.73
N GLU A 59 -49.56 19.63 -10.53
CA GLU A 59 -49.79 20.06 -11.91
C GLU A 59 -50.33 21.50 -11.96
N GLU A 60 -51.26 21.84 -11.05
CA GLU A 60 -51.81 23.19 -10.89
C GLU A 60 -50.76 24.21 -10.41
N ALA A 61 -49.77 23.77 -9.61
CA ALA A 61 -48.69 24.62 -9.13
C ALA A 61 -47.64 24.99 -10.20
N GLY A 62 -47.75 24.45 -11.42
CA GLY A 62 -46.87 24.79 -12.55
C GLY A 62 -45.40 24.37 -12.35
N ILE A 63 -45.13 23.46 -11.41
CA ILE A 63 -43.77 22.98 -11.11
C ILE A 63 -43.31 22.06 -12.25
N LYS A 64 -42.16 22.35 -12.86
CA LYS A 64 -41.58 21.51 -13.91
C LYS A 64 -41.12 20.17 -13.32
N ILE A 65 -41.88 19.12 -13.58
CA ILE A 65 -41.50 17.75 -13.24
C ILE A 65 -40.74 17.14 -14.42
N TYR A 66 -39.50 16.72 -14.18
CA TYR A 66 -38.68 16.03 -15.17
C TYR A 66 -38.77 14.52 -14.97
N ASP A 67 -38.83 13.74 -16.06
CA ASP A 67 -38.85 12.27 -16.00
C ASP A 67 -37.41 11.72 -15.92
N PRO A 68 -37.05 11.01 -14.84
CA PRO A 68 -35.70 10.48 -14.62
C PRO A 68 -35.26 9.43 -15.65
N ASN A 69 -36.20 8.87 -16.43
CA ASN A 69 -35.87 7.88 -17.46
C ASN A 69 -35.50 8.50 -18.81
N ARG A 70 -35.62 9.83 -18.95
CA ARG A 70 -35.19 10.50 -20.18
C ARG A 70 -33.66 10.43 -20.30
N PRO A 71 -33.11 10.09 -21.48
CA PRO A 71 -31.68 9.95 -21.67
C PRO A 71 -30.90 11.24 -21.34
N ASN A 72 -31.56 12.41 -21.39
CA ASN A 72 -30.98 13.72 -21.11
C ASN A 72 -31.36 14.30 -19.72
N PHE A 73 -31.88 13.49 -18.81
CA PHE A 73 -32.36 13.97 -17.50
C PHE A 73 -31.25 14.65 -16.68
N PHE A 74 -30.05 14.08 -16.67
CA PHE A 74 -28.91 14.63 -15.93
C PHE A 74 -28.16 15.75 -16.65
N THR A 75 -28.45 16.02 -17.92
CA THR A 75 -27.74 17.02 -18.73
C THR A 75 -28.44 18.38 -18.76
N THR A 76 -29.65 18.52 -18.21
CA THR A 76 -30.48 19.69 -18.52
C THR A 76 -30.09 20.96 -17.77
N GLU A 77 -29.37 20.92 -16.65
CA GLU A 77 -28.90 22.16 -15.99
C GLU A 77 -27.55 21.95 -15.30
N VAL A 78 -26.45 22.13 -16.06
CA VAL A 78 -25.16 22.46 -15.44
C VAL A 78 -25.33 23.88 -14.88
N ARG A 79 -25.82 24.00 -13.65
CA ARG A 79 -25.64 25.23 -12.89
C ARG A 79 -24.14 25.40 -12.72
N GLU A 80 -23.54 26.28 -13.52
CA GLU A 80 -22.19 26.77 -13.27
C GLU A 80 -22.23 27.43 -11.88
N LEU A 81 -21.79 26.68 -10.87
CA LEU A 81 -21.57 27.24 -9.55
C LEU A 81 -20.55 28.36 -9.73
N PRO A 82 -20.77 29.55 -9.15
CA PRO A 82 -19.78 30.62 -9.24
C PRO A 82 -18.47 30.10 -8.64
N ALA A 83 -17.46 29.95 -9.50
CA ALA A 83 -16.13 29.50 -9.10
C ALA A 83 -15.48 30.63 -8.29
N ILE A 84 -15.73 30.64 -6.98
CA ILE A 84 -15.04 31.56 -6.06
C ILE A 84 -13.58 31.14 -6.04
N SER A 85 -12.71 31.96 -6.63
CA SER A 85 -11.26 31.73 -6.66
C SER A 85 -10.66 31.98 -5.27
N HIS A 86 -10.90 31.06 -4.34
CA HIS A 86 -10.31 31.11 -3.00
C HIS A 86 -8.97 30.36 -3.01
N PRO A 87 -7.89 30.88 -2.40
CA PRO A 87 -6.57 30.23 -2.40
C PRO A 87 -6.58 28.81 -1.80
N VAL A 88 -7.52 28.50 -0.90
CA VAL A 88 -7.71 27.15 -0.33
C VAL A 88 -8.24 26.13 -1.36
N HIS A 89 -8.89 26.58 -2.43
CA HIS A 89 -9.42 25.73 -3.50
C HIS A 89 -8.51 25.65 -4.71
N ARG A 90 -7.38 26.38 -4.70
CA ARG A 90 -6.33 26.26 -5.73
C ARG A 90 -5.42 25.10 -5.34
N ILE A 91 -5.35 24.10 -6.19
CA ILE A 91 -4.30 23.08 -6.11
C ILE A 91 -2.99 23.80 -6.48
N PRO A 92 -2.01 23.91 -5.57
CA PRO A 92 -0.75 24.60 -5.87
C PRO A 92 -0.04 23.86 -6.99
N GLN A 93 0.53 24.62 -7.93
CA GLN A 93 1.37 24.04 -8.97
C GLN A 93 2.69 23.56 -8.36
N LEU A 94 3.33 22.55 -8.97
CA LEU A 94 4.56 21.97 -8.44
C LEU A 94 5.67 23.02 -8.24
N ASP A 95 5.75 23.98 -9.17
CA ASP A 95 6.73 25.06 -9.19
C ASP A 95 6.50 26.11 -8.10
N GLU A 96 5.28 26.16 -7.54
CA GLU A 96 4.92 27.08 -6.45
C GLU A 96 5.39 26.55 -5.09
N HIS A 97 5.85 25.30 -5.00
CA HIS A 97 6.27 24.70 -3.74
C HIS A 97 7.61 25.29 -3.27
N PRO A 98 7.75 25.74 -2.00
CA PRO A 98 8.99 26.37 -1.51
C PRO A 98 10.26 25.51 -1.60
N LEU A 99 10.11 24.18 -1.60
CA LEU A 99 11.22 23.23 -1.74
C LEU A 99 11.41 22.73 -3.19
N TYR A 100 10.70 23.30 -4.15
CA TYR A 100 10.88 22.96 -5.56
C TYR A 100 12.28 23.37 -6.03
N LYS A 101 12.94 22.46 -6.76
CA LYS A 101 14.24 22.68 -7.38
C LYS A 101 14.13 22.25 -8.84
N SER A 102 14.74 23.03 -9.73
CA SER A 102 14.80 22.73 -11.17
C SER A 102 15.70 21.54 -11.50
N VAL A 103 16.63 21.19 -10.61
CA VAL A 103 17.55 20.07 -10.79
C VAL A 103 16.82 18.77 -10.52
N GLU A 104 16.79 17.89 -11.51
CA GLU A 104 16.23 16.54 -11.37
C GLU A 104 16.99 15.74 -10.31
N CYS A 105 16.26 14.89 -9.60
CA CYS A 105 16.79 14.12 -8.49
C CYS A 105 16.27 12.70 -8.54
N SER A 106 17.18 11.73 -8.46
CA SER A 106 16.84 10.32 -8.40
C SER A 106 16.67 9.91 -6.94
N LEU A 107 15.46 9.50 -6.56
CA LEU A 107 15.12 9.10 -5.18
C LEU A 107 14.98 7.58 -5.07
N PHE A 108 15.65 6.99 -4.09
CA PHE A 108 15.46 5.59 -3.72
C PHE A 108 14.98 5.50 -2.26
N ASP A 109 13.71 5.13 -2.10
CA ASP A 109 13.03 4.95 -0.80
C ASP A 109 12.81 3.47 -0.46
N GLY A 110 13.38 2.53 -1.24
CA GLY A 110 13.18 1.08 -1.06
C GLY A 110 11.80 0.54 -1.47
N THR A 111 10.91 1.40 -1.96
CA THR A 111 9.58 1.01 -2.49
C THR A 111 9.68 0.29 -3.84
N VAL A 112 10.72 0.58 -4.62
CA VAL A 112 11.00 -0.01 -5.92
C VAL A 112 12.33 -0.75 -5.85
N ALA A 113 12.34 -1.99 -6.32
CA ALA A 113 13.57 -2.79 -6.40
C ALA A 113 14.43 -2.37 -7.61
N PHE A 114 15.75 -2.50 -7.46
CA PHE A 114 16.70 -2.36 -8.56
C PHE A 114 16.52 -3.48 -9.60
N THR A 115 16.68 -3.17 -10.88
CA THR A 115 16.50 -4.14 -11.98
C THR A 115 17.61 -5.19 -11.97
N ASP A 116 18.86 -4.74 -11.83
CA ASP A 116 20.05 -5.62 -11.75
C ASP A 116 20.46 -5.89 -10.29
N GLY A 117 19.60 -5.52 -9.34
CA GLY A 117 19.75 -5.80 -7.92
C GLY A 117 21.05 -5.27 -7.32
N ILE A 118 21.90 -6.20 -6.86
CA ILE A 118 23.14 -5.89 -6.14
C ILE A 118 24.17 -5.24 -7.05
N ASP A 119 24.25 -5.63 -8.32
CA ASP A 119 25.28 -5.13 -9.23
C ASP A 119 25.02 -3.65 -9.56
N GLN A 120 23.75 -3.26 -9.71
CA GLN A 120 23.33 -1.86 -9.82
C GLN A 120 23.68 -1.06 -8.55
N ALA A 121 23.40 -1.62 -7.37
CA ALA A 121 23.74 -0.95 -6.10
C ALA A 121 25.26 -0.77 -5.93
N CYS A 122 26.07 -1.75 -6.34
CA CYS A 122 27.54 -1.65 -6.33
C CYS A 122 28.05 -0.60 -7.30
N ALA A 123 27.48 -0.51 -8.51
CA ALA A 123 27.83 0.52 -9.49
C ALA A 123 27.52 1.94 -8.96
N LEU A 124 26.33 2.14 -8.38
CA LEU A 124 25.91 3.43 -7.82
C LEU A 124 26.77 3.88 -6.63
N SER A 125 27.13 2.93 -5.76
CA SER A 125 27.94 3.21 -4.55
C SER A 125 29.45 3.21 -4.80
N LYS A 126 29.90 2.89 -6.02
CA LYS A 126 31.33 2.67 -6.36
C LYS A 126 31.98 1.64 -5.41
N ALA A 127 31.20 0.64 -4.99
CA ALA A 127 31.61 -0.38 -4.03
C ALA A 127 31.92 -1.72 -4.72
N VAL A 128 32.80 -2.52 -4.10
CA VAL A 128 33.17 -3.84 -4.60
C VAL A 128 32.50 -4.92 -3.77
N LYS A 129 31.66 -5.74 -4.42
CA LYS A 129 31.04 -6.92 -3.81
C LYS A 129 32.09 -7.99 -3.53
N ARG A 130 32.11 -8.52 -2.30
CA ARG A 130 32.86 -9.72 -1.93
C ARG A 130 31.90 -10.76 -1.36
N ILE A 131 32.16 -12.03 -1.65
CA ILE A 131 31.35 -13.14 -1.18
C ILE A 131 31.94 -13.62 0.15
N GLY A 132 31.12 -13.60 1.21
CA GLY A 132 31.51 -14.04 2.56
C GLY A 132 31.91 -12.91 3.50
N PHE A 133 32.01 -13.25 4.79
CA PHE A 133 32.47 -12.34 5.83
C PHE A 133 34.00 -12.23 5.84
N PRO A 134 34.57 -11.10 6.28
CA PRO A 134 36.01 -11.00 6.53
C PRO A 134 36.48 -12.03 7.55
N GLU A 135 37.65 -12.63 7.33
CA GLU A 135 38.24 -13.63 8.23
C GLU A 135 38.35 -13.12 9.68
N THR A 136 38.65 -11.84 9.86
CA THR A 136 38.69 -11.19 11.18
C THR A 136 37.36 -11.29 11.92
N VAL A 137 36.23 -11.16 11.22
CA VAL A 137 34.89 -11.25 11.80
C VAL A 137 34.55 -12.71 12.09
N SER A 138 34.83 -13.62 11.16
CA SER A 138 34.59 -15.06 11.38
C SER A 138 35.39 -15.61 12.56
N ASN A 139 36.64 -15.18 12.73
CA ASN A 139 37.49 -15.55 13.86
C ASN A 139 37.04 -14.96 15.20
N LEU A 140 36.31 -13.85 15.19
CA LEU A 140 35.71 -13.27 16.39
C LEU A 140 34.40 -13.99 16.73
N ALA A 141 33.57 -14.28 15.73
CA ALA A 141 32.32 -15.01 15.90
C ALA A 141 32.53 -16.41 16.48
N SER A 142 33.58 -17.12 16.08
CA SER A 142 33.89 -18.46 16.60
C SER A 142 34.33 -18.49 18.07
N LYS A 143 34.72 -17.35 18.63
CA LYS A 143 35.16 -17.23 20.03
C LYS A 143 34.02 -16.90 20.99
N ILE A 144 32.84 -16.58 20.48
CA ILE A 144 31.69 -16.21 21.31
C ILE A 144 31.11 -17.50 21.91
N PRO A 145 31.12 -17.66 23.25
CA PRO A 145 30.50 -18.82 23.87
C PRO A 145 28.98 -18.72 23.70
N LEU A 146 28.36 -19.75 23.16
CA LEU A 146 26.91 -19.85 23.05
C LEU A 146 26.34 -20.58 24.28
N PRO A 147 25.18 -20.15 24.82
CA PRO A 147 24.49 -20.89 25.87
C PRO A 147 24.09 -22.30 25.44
N GLU A 148 24.01 -23.23 26.39
CA GLU A 148 23.71 -24.65 26.14
C GLU A 148 22.35 -24.89 25.45
N SER A 149 21.36 -24.01 25.67
CA SER A 149 20.02 -24.08 25.06
C SER A 149 19.74 -22.92 24.08
N PHE A 150 20.78 -22.40 23.42
CA PHE A 150 20.63 -21.28 22.50
C PHE A 150 19.64 -21.53 21.35
N GLU A 151 19.61 -22.75 20.80
CA GLU A 151 18.69 -23.11 19.71
C GLU A 151 17.22 -23.06 20.14
N ASP A 152 16.92 -23.51 21.36
CA ASP A 152 15.56 -23.44 21.90
C ASP A 152 15.13 -21.98 22.09
N HIS A 153 16.01 -21.14 22.66
CA HIS A 153 15.77 -19.71 22.81
C HIS A 153 15.58 -19.00 21.47
N LEU A 154 16.35 -19.39 20.44
CA LEU A 154 16.20 -18.87 19.08
C LEU A 154 14.85 -19.26 18.50
N SER A 155 14.45 -20.52 18.68
CA SER A 155 13.15 -21.02 18.23
C SER A 155 12.00 -20.27 18.90
N ASP A 156 12.08 -20.03 20.21
CA ASP A 156 11.10 -19.25 20.96
C ASP A 156 11.03 -17.79 20.48
N CYS A 157 12.17 -17.16 20.19
CA CYS A 157 12.21 -15.80 19.63
C CYS A 157 11.47 -15.69 18.29
N ILE A 158 11.61 -16.71 17.44
CA ILE A 158 10.91 -16.80 16.15
C ILE A 158 9.41 -17.05 16.39
N MET A 159 9.07 -18.02 17.24
CA MET A 159 7.69 -18.38 17.55
C MET A 159 6.93 -17.23 18.24
N HIS A 160 7.60 -16.36 18.98
CA HIS A 160 7.02 -15.12 19.52
C HIS A 160 6.47 -14.21 18.42
N GLY A 161 7.15 -14.09 17.28
CA GLY A 161 6.66 -13.32 16.14
C GLY A 161 5.53 -14.00 15.37
N GLU A 162 5.47 -15.35 15.39
CA GLU A 162 4.53 -16.14 14.59
C GLU A 162 3.25 -16.56 15.32
N ARG A 163 3.30 -16.74 16.65
CA ARG A 163 2.30 -17.53 17.39
C ARG A 163 1.63 -16.81 18.57
N TYR A 164 2.22 -15.74 19.11
CA TYR A 164 1.73 -15.07 20.31
C TYR A 164 0.98 -13.77 20.01
N ASP A 165 -0.23 -13.87 19.47
CA ASP A 165 -1.25 -12.85 19.70
C ASP A 165 -2.46 -13.50 20.40
N PRO A 166 -2.45 -13.56 21.75
CA PRO A 166 -3.53 -14.17 22.52
C PRO A 166 -4.83 -13.32 22.49
N THR A 167 -4.84 -12.16 21.83
CA THR A 167 -5.96 -11.21 21.83
C THR A 167 -6.82 -11.27 20.55
N LEU A 168 -6.40 -12.01 19.52
CA LEU A 168 -7.16 -12.11 18.28
C LEU A 168 -8.30 -13.13 18.39
N GLU A 169 -9.46 -12.68 18.85
CA GLU A 169 -10.73 -13.37 18.57
C GLU A 169 -11.01 -13.34 17.06
N LYS A 170 -11.49 -14.47 16.52
CA LYS A 170 -11.93 -14.53 15.11
C LYS A 170 -13.06 -13.53 14.93
N LEU A 171 -12.89 -12.54 14.05
CA LEU A 171 -14.00 -11.67 13.68
C LEU A 171 -15.18 -12.55 13.20
N PRO A 172 -16.41 -12.31 13.70
CA PRO A 172 -17.57 -13.06 13.28
C PRO A 172 -17.74 -12.94 11.77
N ARG A 173 -18.05 -14.06 11.13
CA ARG A 173 -18.35 -14.09 9.69
C ARG A 173 -19.58 -13.21 9.45
N LEU A 174 -19.40 -12.03 8.87
CA LEU A 174 -20.51 -11.27 8.32
C LEU A 174 -21.06 -12.06 7.13
N PHE A 175 -22.12 -12.83 7.39
CA PHE A 175 -22.85 -13.59 6.39
C PHE A 175 -24.08 -12.78 5.99
N ASP A 176 -24.02 -12.12 4.83
CA ASP A 176 -25.20 -11.54 4.19
C ASP A 176 -25.90 -12.65 3.36
N PRO A 177 -27.14 -13.06 3.71
CA PRO A 177 -27.87 -14.09 2.98
C PRO A 177 -28.14 -13.74 1.50
N VAL A 178 -28.02 -12.46 1.12
CA VAL A 178 -28.32 -11.97 -0.23
C VAL A 178 -27.06 -11.84 -1.10
N ILE A 179 -25.90 -11.59 -0.49
CA ILE A 179 -24.63 -11.30 -1.21
C ILE A 179 -23.50 -12.29 -0.87
N PHE A 180 -23.86 -13.52 -0.49
CA PHE A 180 -22.91 -14.60 -0.19
C PHE A 180 -21.97 -14.99 -1.36
N TRP A 181 -22.25 -14.52 -2.58
CA TRP A 181 -21.55 -14.84 -3.82
C TRP A 181 -20.53 -13.76 -4.25
N ALA A 182 -20.46 -12.64 -3.55
CA ALA A 182 -19.43 -11.62 -3.76
C ALA A 182 -18.29 -11.79 -2.74
N ASN A 183 -17.06 -11.94 -3.23
CA ASN A 183 -15.86 -11.84 -2.39
C ASN A 183 -15.64 -10.36 -2.02
N TYR A 184 -16.34 -9.84 -1.02
CA TYR A 184 -16.06 -8.49 -0.50
C TYR A 184 -14.64 -8.39 0.10
N PHE A 185 -14.05 -9.50 0.53
CA PHE A 185 -12.70 -9.55 1.09
C PHE A 185 -11.96 -10.81 0.61
N PRO A 186 -11.15 -10.75 -0.47
CA PRO A 186 -10.34 -11.88 -0.92
C PRO A 186 -9.12 -12.15 -0.01
N HIS A 187 -8.83 -11.29 0.97
CA HIS A 187 -7.72 -11.47 1.90
C HIS A 187 -8.22 -11.52 3.34
N ARG A 188 -8.61 -12.71 3.77
CA ARG A 188 -8.47 -13.10 5.18
C ARG A 188 -6.98 -13.21 5.44
N VAL A 189 -6.41 -12.35 6.29
CA VAL A 189 -5.09 -12.64 6.85
C VAL A 189 -5.23 -12.66 8.36
N HIS A 190 -5.26 -13.89 8.89
CA HIS A 190 -4.97 -14.17 10.28
C HIS A 190 -3.46 -14.07 10.41
N GLY A 191 -2.96 -13.08 11.15
CA GLY A 191 -1.53 -12.95 11.43
C GLY A 191 -1.04 -11.52 11.41
N THR A 192 -0.03 -11.27 12.23
CA THR A 192 0.78 -10.06 12.21
C THR A 192 1.34 -9.86 10.79
N PRO A 193 1.20 -8.68 10.16
CA PRO A 193 1.80 -8.38 8.86
C PRO A 193 3.26 -8.82 8.78
N VAL A 194 3.74 -9.24 7.59
CA VAL A 194 5.11 -9.78 7.44
C VAL A 194 6.17 -8.81 7.98
N LEU A 195 5.99 -7.51 7.74
CA LEU A 195 6.86 -6.46 8.25
C LEU A 195 6.86 -6.40 9.78
N THR A 196 5.69 -6.33 10.41
CA THR A 196 5.57 -6.26 11.87
C THR A 196 6.03 -7.55 12.55
N ARG A 197 5.80 -8.71 11.94
CA ARG A 197 6.37 -10.00 12.39
C ARG A 197 7.90 -9.94 12.36
N GLY A 198 8.47 -9.49 11.25
CA GLY A 198 9.92 -9.33 11.10
C GLY A 198 10.52 -8.39 12.15
N LYS A 199 9.84 -7.27 12.44
CA LYS A 199 10.20 -6.31 13.48
C LYS A 199 10.25 -6.97 14.88
N ILE A 200 9.22 -7.73 15.24
CA ILE A 200 9.15 -8.43 16.54
C ILE A 200 10.29 -9.46 16.68
N ILE A 201 10.51 -10.26 15.63
CA ILE A 201 11.59 -11.26 15.63
C ILE A 201 12.95 -10.56 15.77
N LEU A 202 13.18 -9.49 15.00
CA LEU A 202 14.43 -8.72 15.04
C LEU A 202 14.67 -8.09 16.42
N ASP A 203 13.65 -7.51 17.05
CA ASP A 203 13.74 -6.95 18.41
C ASP A 203 14.12 -8.03 19.44
N ASN A 204 13.51 -9.20 19.35
CA ASN A 204 13.80 -10.31 20.27
C ASN A 204 15.23 -10.83 20.09
N LEU A 205 15.66 -11.03 18.85
CA LEU A 205 17.03 -11.46 18.55
C LEU A 205 18.07 -10.43 18.99
N PHE A 206 17.83 -9.15 18.70
CA PHE A 206 18.69 -8.06 19.12
C PHE A 206 18.81 -8.00 20.65
N ARG A 207 17.69 -8.09 21.37
CA ARG A 207 17.67 -8.11 22.83
C ARG A 207 18.47 -9.26 23.40
N THR A 208 18.32 -10.47 22.84
CA THR A 208 19.07 -11.66 23.27
C THR A 208 20.57 -11.46 23.05
N ALA A 209 20.98 -11.01 21.86
CA ALA A 209 22.38 -10.74 21.56
C ALA A 209 22.97 -9.64 22.46
N HIS A 210 22.20 -8.58 22.76
CA HIS A 210 22.62 -7.50 23.63
C HIS A 210 22.78 -7.97 25.09
N LEU A 211 21.84 -8.77 25.60
CA LEU A 211 21.96 -9.35 26.95
C LEU A 211 23.18 -10.26 27.09
N MET A 212 23.51 -11.04 26.06
CA MET A 212 24.75 -11.84 26.04
C MET A 212 25.99 -10.96 26.08
N ALA A 213 26.01 -9.87 25.30
CA ALA A 213 27.12 -8.92 25.34
C ALA A 213 27.30 -8.29 26.73
N LEU A 214 26.20 -7.90 27.37
CA LEU A 214 26.20 -7.36 28.74
C LEU A 214 26.75 -8.37 29.76
N GLN A 215 26.39 -9.66 29.65
CA GLN A 215 26.93 -10.72 30.51
C GLN A 215 28.45 -10.85 30.40
N HIS A 216 29.01 -10.60 29.21
CA HIS A 216 30.45 -10.58 28.96
C HIS A 216 31.09 -9.21 29.16
N SER A 217 30.40 -8.24 29.78
CA SER A 217 30.87 -6.86 29.97
C SER A 217 31.32 -6.15 28.67
N GLN A 218 30.69 -6.51 27.55
CA GLN A 218 30.90 -5.90 26.24
C GLN A 218 29.71 -5.02 25.86
N LEU A 219 29.93 -4.03 24.98
CA LEU A 219 28.86 -3.20 24.39
C LEU A 219 27.98 -2.43 25.40
N LEU A 220 28.58 -1.97 26.50
CA LEU A 220 27.87 -1.26 27.59
C LEU A 220 27.30 0.11 27.19
N ASN A 221 27.96 0.80 26.24
CA ASN A 221 27.62 2.18 25.85
C ASN A 221 27.03 2.23 24.43
N LEU A 222 26.00 1.43 24.15
CA LEU A 222 25.29 1.49 22.87
C LEU A 222 24.02 2.34 22.99
N ARG A 223 23.80 3.22 22.01
CA ARG A 223 22.51 3.88 21.79
C ARG A 223 21.74 3.11 20.73
N TYR A 224 20.45 2.92 20.97
CA TYR A 224 19.54 2.29 20.02
C TYR A 224 18.40 3.24 19.69
N ASP A 225 18.25 3.54 18.41
CA ASP A 225 17.13 4.33 17.89
C ASP A 225 16.25 3.39 17.03
N ARG A 226 14.93 3.55 17.15
CA ARG A 226 13.94 2.73 16.42
C ARG A 226 13.26 3.55 15.37
N ASP A 227 13.10 2.98 14.18
CA ASP A 227 12.39 3.59 13.05
C ASP A 227 12.87 5.03 12.75
N GLU A 228 14.16 5.32 12.96
CA GLU A 228 14.73 6.64 12.69
C GLU A 228 15.08 6.76 11.20
N PRO A 229 14.60 7.80 10.49
CA PRO A 229 14.83 7.93 9.06
C PRO A 229 16.27 8.34 8.77
N LEU A 230 16.95 7.55 7.95
CA LEU A 230 18.26 7.83 7.41
C LEU A 230 18.13 8.39 6.00
N SER A 231 18.86 9.47 5.71
CA SER A 231 18.94 10.06 4.38
C SER A 231 20.39 10.30 4.01
N ALA A 232 20.78 9.85 2.81
CA ALA A 232 22.10 10.09 2.25
C ALA A 232 21.97 10.64 0.82
N ILE A 233 22.93 11.46 0.41
CA ILE A 233 22.99 12.03 -0.93
C ILE A 233 24.31 11.62 -1.56
N LEU A 234 24.22 11.01 -2.73
CA LEU A 234 25.33 10.61 -3.57
C LEU A 234 25.27 11.41 -4.89
N GLN A 235 26.42 11.64 -5.50
CA GLN A 235 26.47 12.20 -6.85
C GLN A 235 26.72 11.06 -7.83
N VAL A 236 25.80 10.86 -8.76
CA VAL A 236 25.89 9.84 -9.80
C VAL A 236 26.10 10.53 -11.13
N ASP A 237 27.08 10.04 -11.89
CA ASP A 237 27.41 10.52 -13.22
C ASP A 237 26.44 9.86 -14.23
N THR A 238 25.75 10.65 -15.06
CA THR A 238 24.88 10.13 -16.13
C THR A 238 25.64 9.88 -17.43
N VAL A 239 24.96 9.24 -18.39
CA VAL A 239 25.47 8.97 -19.76
C VAL A 239 25.94 10.26 -20.46
N GLU A 240 25.36 11.41 -20.10
CA GLU A 240 25.68 12.73 -20.66
C GLU A 240 26.73 13.51 -19.85
N ASN A 241 27.41 12.85 -18.89
CA ASN A 241 28.33 13.44 -17.92
C ASN A 241 27.71 14.50 -17.00
N GLU A 242 26.38 14.54 -16.88
CA GLU A 242 25.71 15.38 -15.90
C GLU A 242 25.71 14.70 -14.53
N LYS A 243 25.95 15.47 -13.48
CA LYS A 243 25.93 14.97 -12.10
C LYS A 243 24.54 15.12 -11.51
N ILE A 244 23.80 14.03 -11.48
CA ILE A 244 22.47 14.01 -10.87
C ILE A 244 22.61 13.61 -9.39
N PRO A 245 21.97 14.34 -8.45
CA PRO A 245 21.88 13.93 -7.07
C PRO A 245 21.03 12.65 -6.97
N PHE A 246 21.62 11.62 -6.38
CA PHE A 246 20.95 10.39 -6.00
C PHE A 246 20.71 10.43 -4.49
N VAL A 247 19.44 10.46 -4.09
CA VAL A 247 19.02 10.52 -2.69
C VAL A 247 18.58 9.12 -2.27
N LEU A 248 19.23 8.61 -1.24
CA LEU A 248 18.86 7.37 -0.56
C LEU A 248 18.08 7.73 0.70
N ARG A 249 16.86 7.20 0.86
CA ARG A 249 16.13 7.25 2.13
C ARG A 249 15.81 5.85 2.60
N SER A 250 16.01 5.62 3.87
CA SER A 250 15.70 4.35 4.51
C SER A 250 15.18 4.58 5.91
N GLU A 251 14.23 3.77 6.34
CA GLU A 251 13.71 3.76 7.71
C GLU A 251 13.97 2.37 8.30
N PRO A 252 15.22 2.10 8.75
CA PRO A 252 15.55 0.83 9.38
C PRO A 252 14.85 0.67 10.73
N HIS A 253 14.44 -0.56 11.05
CA HIS A 253 13.74 -0.87 12.30
C HIS A 253 14.59 -0.60 13.56
N ILE A 254 15.90 -0.91 13.50
CA ILE A 254 16.85 -0.70 14.60
C ILE A 254 18.13 -0.08 14.04
N ILE A 255 18.55 1.04 14.63
CA ILE A 255 19.86 1.65 14.41
C ILE A 255 20.67 1.52 15.70
N VAL A 256 21.85 0.93 15.59
CA VAL A 256 22.77 0.76 16.72
C VAL A 256 23.94 1.72 16.56
N GLN A 257 24.08 2.66 17.49
CA GLN A 257 25.13 3.66 17.50
C GLN A 257 26.12 3.37 18.65
N SER A 258 27.41 3.46 18.34
CA SER A 258 28.51 3.35 19.29
C SER A 258 29.25 4.70 19.38
N PRO A 259 29.69 5.13 20.58
CA PRO A 259 30.52 6.33 20.72
C PRO A 259 31.91 6.13 20.09
N GLU A 260 32.39 4.88 20.05
CA GLU A 260 33.67 4.55 19.42
C GLU A 260 33.45 4.07 17.98
N PRO A 261 34.28 4.53 17.02
CA PRO A 261 34.21 4.07 15.64
C PRO A 261 34.64 2.61 15.54
N ILE A 262 33.98 1.86 14.65
CA ILE A 262 34.31 0.47 14.38
C ILE A 262 35.71 0.38 13.76
N ARG A 263 36.52 -0.58 14.23
CA ARG A 263 37.85 -0.80 13.68
C ARG A 263 37.76 -1.26 12.22
N PRO A 264 38.50 -0.63 11.30
CA PRO A 264 38.48 -1.05 9.89
C PRO A 264 39.01 -2.48 9.76
N TRP A 265 38.25 -3.33 9.06
CA TRP A 265 38.60 -4.74 8.85
C TRP A 265 39.63 -4.94 7.73
N THR A 266 39.91 -3.90 6.94
CA THR A 266 40.97 -3.88 5.92
C THR A 266 41.88 -2.67 6.11
N LYS A 267 43.17 -2.84 5.83
CA LYS A 267 44.10 -1.73 5.70
C LYS A 267 43.77 -0.95 4.42
N ALA A 268 43.78 0.37 4.50
CA ALA A 268 43.64 1.25 3.33
C ALA A 268 44.87 1.13 2.42
N VAL A 269 44.96 0.04 1.67
CA VAL A 269 46.01 -0.15 0.67
C VAL A 269 45.47 0.42 -0.64
N GLY A 270 45.78 1.69 -0.90
CA GLY A 270 45.66 2.31 -2.23
C GLY A 270 44.32 2.93 -2.63
N SER A 271 43.30 3.00 -1.77
CA SER A 271 41.99 3.57 -2.12
C SER A 271 41.64 4.84 -1.35
N LYS A 272 41.60 5.98 -2.06
CA LYS A 272 40.89 7.19 -1.62
C LYS A 272 39.39 7.00 -1.82
N THR A 273 38.74 6.11 -1.08
CA THR A 273 37.29 5.92 -1.19
C THR A 273 36.69 5.59 0.17
N CYS A 274 35.67 6.39 0.51
CA CYS A 274 34.91 6.36 1.75
C CYS A 274 34.50 4.95 2.17
N THR A 275 34.93 4.55 3.36
CA THR A 275 34.20 3.61 4.19
C THR A 275 32.90 4.26 4.64
N LEU A 276 31.78 3.91 4.02
CA LEU A 276 30.45 4.10 4.59
C LEU A 276 30.12 2.85 5.43
N PHE A 277 29.83 3.08 6.71
CA PHE A 277 29.15 2.16 7.61
C PHE A 277 27.68 2.53 7.68
#